data_AF-K0K0E4-F1
#
_entry.id   AF-K0K0E4-F1
#
_cell.length_a   1.000
_cell.length_b   1.000
_cell.length_c   1.000
_cell.angle_alpha   90.00
_cell.angle_beta   90.00
_cell.angle_gamma   90.00
#
_symmetry.space_group_name_H-M   'P 1'
#
loop_
_entity.id
_entity.type
_entity.pdbx_description
1 polymer ?
#
loop_
_entity_poly.entity_id
_entity_poly.type
_entity_poly.pdbx_seq_one_letter_code
_entity_poly.pdbx_strand_id
1 'polypeptide(L)'
;MALRFTVSPLWETIAALRVLADPGCYPVHRRWIAEVEPRLAALGPDPTLLTTLVTRPVIPEFLIPTPGVRTIGIEDELKFLPRVAKPARVAAALPDQSRFRPLAEDLKGTLTTICERIGLVHEAIIAPVWPRLEGVLQGDVERRGRRMVEAGGQAVLAELHPDVAYDDQNVTVRRQRTAIGQRDLVLVPSAFTWPDVYLRDSPVRLALCYPAHGFGSLWEPSAAPTGNALARLVGATRARLLHEIERPSTVSELAGRLGVTVGAVSQHLGVLRAAGLAVSRREGREVVSLSTDLGQALARGEVR
;
A
#
# COMPACT_ATOMS: atom_id res chain seq x y z
N MET A 1 -27.20 11.03 -6.46
CA MET A 1 -26.04 10.12 -6.43
C MET A 1 -24.93 10.78 -5.64
N ALA A 2 -24.37 10.13 -4.62
CA ALA A 2 -23.14 10.64 -4.00
C ALA A 2 -21.93 10.03 -4.71
N LEU A 3 -21.04 10.88 -5.20
CA LEU A 3 -19.74 10.51 -5.73
C LEU A 3 -18.68 10.73 -4.65
N ARG A 4 -17.85 9.73 -4.36
CA ARG A 4 -16.83 9.80 -3.30
C ARG A 4 -15.54 9.14 -3.75
N PHE A 5 -14.45 9.56 -3.13
CA PHE A 5 -13.15 8.88 -3.25
C PHE A 5 -12.82 8.13 -1.97
N THR A 6 -12.14 7.00 -2.10
CA THR A 6 -11.48 6.32 -0.98
C THR A 6 -10.21 5.64 -1.43
N VAL A 7 -9.19 5.65 -0.58
CA VAL A 7 -8.02 4.77 -0.72
C VAL A 7 -8.33 3.49 0.06
N SER A 8 -8.00 2.32 -0.50
CA SER A 8 -8.33 1.01 0.07
C SER A 8 -7.10 0.11 0.10
N PRO A 9 -6.45 -0.07 1.27
CA PRO A 9 -5.34 -1.02 1.41
C PRO A 9 -5.76 -2.46 1.13
N LEU A 10 -7.01 -2.84 1.42
CA LEU A 10 -7.53 -4.16 1.06
C LEU A 10 -7.51 -4.35 -0.46
N TRP A 11 -7.97 -3.34 -1.20
CA TRP A 11 -7.97 -3.42 -2.66
C TRP A 11 -6.57 -3.54 -3.23
N GLU A 12 -5.62 -2.71 -2.75
CA GLU A 12 -4.23 -2.81 -3.22
C GLU A 12 -3.67 -4.20 -2.95
N THR A 13 -3.99 -4.80 -1.80
CA THR A 13 -3.58 -6.18 -1.47
C THR A 13 -4.17 -7.21 -2.45
N ILE A 14 -5.47 -7.09 -2.73
CA ILE A 14 -6.19 -8.02 -3.62
C ILE A 14 -5.75 -7.85 -5.08
N ALA A 15 -5.56 -6.62 -5.55
CA ALA A 15 -5.07 -6.31 -6.89
C ALA A 15 -3.61 -6.75 -7.06
N ALA A 16 -2.76 -6.53 -6.06
CA ALA A 16 -1.38 -7.00 -6.04
C ALA A 16 -1.28 -8.52 -6.14
N LEU A 17 -2.14 -9.29 -5.47
CA LEU A 17 -2.21 -10.74 -5.63
C LEU A 17 -2.55 -11.17 -7.06
N ARG A 18 -3.41 -10.42 -7.76
CA ARG A 18 -3.72 -10.69 -9.18
C ARG A 18 -2.52 -10.42 -10.08
N VAL A 19 -1.78 -9.35 -9.80
CA VAL A 19 -0.52 -9.04 -10.50
C VAL A 19 0.51 -10.16 -10.31
N LEU A 20 0.65 -10.68 -9.09
CA LEU A 20 1.56 -11.79 -8.78
C LEU A 20 1.12 -13.13 -9.38
N ALA A 21 -0.18 -13.35 -9.57
CA ALA A 21 -0.71 -14.56 -10.18
C ALA A 21 -0.48 -14.62 -11.71
N ASP A 22 -0.33 -13.48 -12.38
CA ASP A 22 0.00 -13.40 -13.81
C ASP A 22 1.01 -12.28 -14.12
N PRO A 23 2.28 -12.42 -13.69
CA PRO A 23 3.29 -11.36 -13.84
C PRO A 23 3.52 -10.89 -15.28
N GLY A 24 3.25 -11.76 -16.27
CA GLY A 24 3.47 -11.47 -17.69
C GLY A 24 2.57 -10.37 -18.23
N CYS A 25 1.37 -10.20 -17.67
CA CYS A 25 0.43 -9.16 -18.05
C CYS A 25 0.78 -7.77 -17.49
N TYR A 26 1.71 -7.69 -16.54
CA TYR A 26 1.95 -6.48 -15.73
C TYR A 26 3.42 -6.05 -15.71
N PRO A 27 4.03 -5.73 -16.87
CA PRO A 27 5.46 -5.44 -16.96
C PRO A 27 5.89 -4.24 -16.11
N VAL A 28 5.00 -3.27 -15.86
CA VAL A 28 5.27 -2.10 -15.00
C VAL A 28 5.60 -2.49 -13.56
N HIS A 29 5.09 -3.64 -13.08
CA HIS A 29 5.29 -4.11 -11.72
C HIS A 29 6.50 -5.06 -11.57
N ARG A 30 7.24 -5.38 -12.64
CA ARG A 30 8.30 -6.41 -12.65
C ARG A 30 9.30 -6.29 -11.50
N ARG A 31 9.72 -5.07 -11.15
CA ARG A 31 10.67 -4.84 -10.04
C ARG A 31 10.05 -5.16 -8.68
N TRP A 32 8.86 -4.65 -8.43
CA TRP A 32 8.12 -4.93 -7.21
C TRP A 32 7.82 -6.44 -7.08
N ILE A 33 7.42 -7.10 -8.17
CA ILE A 33 7.20 -8.56 -8.21
C ILE A 33 8.44 -9.31 -7.72
N ALA A 34 9.61 -9.00 -8.29
CA ALA A 34 10.88 -9.65 -7.91
C ALA A 34 11.26 -9.44 -6.44
N GLU A 35 10.86 -8.31 -5.84
CA GLU A 35 11.11 -8.01 -4.42
C GLU A 35 10.17 -8.78 -3.48
N VAL A 36 8.89 -8.88 -3.83
CA VAL A 36 7.87 -9.43 -2.92
C VAL A 36 7.61 -10.92 -3.11
N GLU A 37 7.99 -11.51 -4.24
CA GLU A 37 7.79 -12.94 -4.52
C GLU A 37 8.43 -13.85 -3.45
N PRO A 38 9.68 -13.61 -2.99
CA PRO A 38 10.25 -14.37 -1.87
C PRO A 38 9.50 -14.18 -0.55
N ARG A 39 8.97 -12.97 -0.29
CA ARG A 39 8.21 -12.67 0.93
C ARG A 39 6.87 -13.38 0.94
N LEU A 40 6.16 -13.39 -0.20
CA LEU A 40 4.91 -14.13 -0.37
C LEU A 40 5.13 -15.64 -0.24
N ALA A 41 6.21 -16.17 -0.84
CA ALA A 41 6.56 -17.59 -0.72
C ALA A 41 6.87 -18.01 0.73
N ALA A 42 7.49 -17.12 1.53
CA ALA A 42 7.79 -17.37 2.94
C ALA A 42 6.54 -17.52 3.84
N LEU A 43 5.37 -17.04 3.40
CA LEU A 43 4.09 -17.28 4.09
C LEU A 43 3.60 -18.73 3.97
N GLY A 44 4.25 -19.54 3.13
CA GLY A 44 3.87 -20.92 2.90
C GLY A 44 2.58 -21.08 2.07
N PRO A 45 2.07 -22.31 1.95
CA PRO A 45 0.89 -22.61 1.13
C PRO A 45 -0.31 -21.77 1.55
N ASP A 46 -1.22 -21.52 0.61
CA ASP A 46 -2.49 -20.82 0.86
C ASP A 46 -3.60 -21.83 1.15
N PRO A 47 -3.92 -22.13 2.43
CA PRO A 47 -4.99 -23.06 2.77
C PRO A 47 -6.39 -22.48 2.52
N THR A 48 -6.49 -21.17 2.25
CA THR A 48 -7.78 -20.47 2.11
C THR A 48 -8.26 -20.39 0.66
N LEU A 49 -7.42 -20.78 -0.30
CA LEU A 49 -7.65 -20.58 -1.74
C LEU A 49 -7.88 -19.10 -2.10
N LEU A 50 -7.34 -18.17 -1.32
CA LEU A 50 -7.45 -16.73 -1.54
C LEU A 50 -6.98 -16.37 -2.95
N THR A 51 -5.82 -16.86 -3.39
CA THR A 51 -5.32 -16.57 -4.75
C THR A 51 -6.30 -17.04 -5.81
N THR A 52 -6.89 -18.23 -5.66
CA THR A 52 -7.93 -18.75 -6.57
C THR A 52 -9.19 -17.89 -6.56
N LEU A 53 -9.60 -17.37 -5.40
CA LEU A 53 -10.79 -16.53 -5.27
C LEU A 53 -10.60 -15.15 -5.92
N VAL A 54 -9.42 -14.54 -5.74
CA VAL A 54 -9.16 -13.16 -6.20
C VAL A 54 -8.75 -13.08 -7.67
N THR A 55 -8.31 -14.17 -8.28
CA THR A 55 -7.91 -14.23 -9.70
C THR A 55 -9.07 -14.56 -10.65
N ARG A 56 -10.28 -14.81 -10.12
CA ARG A 56 -11.50 -14.97 -10.92
C ARG A 56 -11.76 -13.74 -11.80
N PRO A 57 -12.44 -13.89 -12.95
CA PRO A 57 -12.90 -12.74 -13.74
C PRO A 57 -13.77 -11.79 -12.93
N VAL A 58 -14.64 -12.34 -12.08
CA VAL A 58 -15.43 -11.60 -11.10
C VAL A 58 -15.00 -12.07 -9.70
N ILE A 59 -14.35 -11.17 -8.98
CA ILE A 59 -13.95 -11.36 -7.58
C ILE A 59 -15.22 -11.40 -6.73
N PRO A 60 -15.38 -12.40 -5.84
CA PRO A 60 -16.49 -12.42 -4.89
C PRO A 60 -16.57 -11.11 -4.11
N GLU A 61 -17.68 -10.36 -4.28
CA GLU A 61 -17.77 -8.99 -3.77
C GLU A 61 -17.57 -8.88 -2.25
N PHE A 62 -17.87 -9.96 -1.51
CA PHE A 62 -17.69 -10.01 -0.06
C PHE A 62 -16.22 -10.01 0.36
N LEU A 63 -15.27 -10.31 -0.54
CA LEU A 63 -13.82 -10.25 -0.29
C LEU A 63 -13.24 -8.84 -0.48
N ILE A 64 -13.96 -7.98 -1.20
CA ILE A 64 -13.55 -6.62 -1.54
C ILE A 64 -14.64 -5.61 -1.15
N PRO A 65 -15.15 -5.68 0.11
CA PRO A 65 -16.15 -4.73 0.57
C PRO A 65 -15.66 -3.32 0.32
N THR A 66 -16.56 -2.46 -0.15
CA THR A 66 -16.27 -1.04 -0.28
C THR A 66 -16.74 -0.38 1.01
N PRO A 67 -15.86 0.11 1.90
CA PRO A 67 -16.30 0.79 3.11
C PRO A 67 -17.14 2.02 2.75
N GLY A 68 -18.16 2.32 3.55
CA GLY A 68 -19.03 3.50 3.33
C GLY A 68 -18.44 4.78 3.88
N VAL A 69 -17.23 4.65 4.41
CA VAL A 69 -16.45 5.66 5.11
C VAL A 69 -15.21 5.98 4.28
N ARG A 70 -14.65 7.16 4.49
CA ARG A 70 -13.39 7.55 3.83
C ARG A 70 -12.25 6.77 4.46
N THR A 71 -11.32 6.33 3.61
CA THR A 71 -9.95 5.89 3.90
C THR A 71 -9.70 5.42 5.33
N ILE A 72 -9.64 4.11 5.49
CA ILE A 72 -9.38 3.42 6.75
C ILE A 72 -8.24 2.40 6.56
N GLY A 73 -7.58 2.04 7.65
CA GLY A 73 -6.51 1.04 7.63
C GLY A 73 -7.00 -0.36 7.26
N ILE A 74 -6.07 -1.25 6.90
CA ILE A 74 -6.37 -2.62 6.48
C ILE A 74 -7.14 -3.40 7.56
N GLU A 75 -6.81 -3.21 8.83
CA GLU A 75 -7.46 -3.88 9.96
C GLU A 75 -8.93 -3.50 10.05
N ASP A 76 -9.27 -2.25 9.70
CA ASP A 76 -10.64 -1.77 9.70
C ASP A 76 -11.39 -2.22 8.45
N GLU A 77 -10.76 -2.26 7.27
CA GLU A 77 -11.37 -2.82 6.05
C GLU A 77 -11.70 -4.31 6.23
N LEU A 78 -10.80 -5.07 6.85
CA LEU A 78 -10.99 -6.50 7.13
C LEU A 78 -12.18 -6.78 8.06
N LYS A 79 -12.52 -5.86 8.98
CA LYS A 79 -13.72 -5.98 9.83
C LYS A 79 -15.03 -5.92 9.03
N PHE A 80 -15.02 -5.42 7.79
CA PHE A 80 -16.22 -5.39 6.95
C PHE A 80 -16.50 -6.73 6.26
N LEU A 81 -15.48 -7.55 5.96
CA LEU A 81 -15.68 -8.83 5.26
C LEU A 81 -16.71 -9.72 5.97
N PRO A 82 -16.56 -10.07 7.28
CA PRO A 82 -17.54 -10.91 7.97
C PRO A 82 -18.93 -10.27 8.12
N ARG A 83 -19.03 -8.94 8.01
CA ARG A 83 -20.30 -8.23 8.08
C ARG A 83 -21.09 -8.37 6.79
N VAL A 84 -20.40 -8.34 5.64
CA VAL A 84 -21.04 -8.42 4.31
C VAL A 84 -21.16 -9.84 3.78
N ALA A 85 -20.30 -10.76 4.19
CA ALA A 85 -20.28 -12.15 3.75
C ALA A 85 -21.38 -12.99 4.43
N LYS A 86 -22.65 -12.70 4.13
CA LYS A 86 -23.80 -13.51 4.57
C LYS A 86 -23.93 -14.77 3.69
N PRO A 87 -24.46 -15.90 4.21
CA PRO A 87 -24.58 -17.15 3.45
C PRO A 87 -25.17 -16.98 2.05
N ALA A 88 -26.27 -16.22 1.92
CA ALA A 88 -26.90 -15.94 0.63
C ALA A 88 -25.99 -15.16 -0.35
N ARG A 89 -25.20 -14.21 0.14
CA ARG A 89 -24.27 -13.42 -0.69
C ARG A 89 -23.05 -14.24 -1.11
N VAL A 90 -22.54 -15.07 -0.21
CA VAL A 90 -21.45 -16.01 -0.52
C VAL A 90 -21.93 -17.01 -1.57
N ALA A 91 -23.11 -17.59 -1.39
CA ALA A 91 -23.72 -18.51 -2.35
C ALA A 91 -23.94 -17.88 -3.73
N ALA A 92 -24.40 -16.62 -3.77
CA ALA A 92 -24.58 -15.89 -5.03
C ALA A 92 -23.25 -15.57 -5.73
N ALA A 93 -22.21 -15.23 -4.96
CA ALA A 93 -20.89 -14.92 -5.49
C ALA A 93 -20.09 -16.18 -5.91
N LEU A 94 -20.40 -17.32 -5.31
CA LEU A 94 -19.75 -18.62 -5.53
C LEU A 94 -20.80 -19.70 -5.81
N PRO A 95 -21.39 -19.73 -7.02
CA PRO A 95 -22.46 -20.69 -7.34
C PRO A 95 -21.99 -22.15 -7.32
N ASP A 96 -20.73 -22.42 -7.69
CA ASP A 96 -20.10 -23.73 -7.50
C ASP A 96 -19.36 -23.79 -6.14
N GLN A 97 -20.12 -24.05 -5.08
CA GLN A 97 -19.58 -24.14 -3.72
C GLN A 97 -18.81 -25.43 -3.46
N SER A 98 -18.90 -26.43 -4.35
CA SER A 98 -18.20 -27.71 -4.17
C SER A 98 -16.68 -27.54 -4.13
N ARG A 99 -16.17 -26.54 -4.85
CA ARG A 99 -14.75 -26.12 -4.85
C ARG A 99 -14.32 -25.35 -3.62
N PHE A 100 -15.28 -24.89 -2.81
CA PHE A 100 -15.07 -24.07 -1.62
C PHE A 100 -15.85 -24.64 -0.43
N ARG A 101 -15.83 -25.96 -0.27
CA ARG A 101 -16.56 -26.69 0.78
C ARG A 101 -16.41 -26.08 2.19
N PRO A 102 -15.21 -25.61 2.62
CA PRO A 102 -15.07 -24.96 3.92
C PRO A 102 -15.96 -23.72 4.11
N LEU A 103 -16.16 -22.89 3.07
CA LEU A 103 -17.05 -21.72 3.13
C LEU A 103 -18.52 -22.11 3.33
N ALA A 104 -18.94 -23.28 2.84
CA ALA A 104 -20.29 -23.80 3.00
C ALA A 104 -20.51 -24.48 4.36
N GLU A 105 -19.49 -25.16 4.88
CA GLU A 105 -19.54 -25.94 6.13
C GLU A 105 -19.34 -25.06 7.38
N ASP A 106 -18.36 -24.15 7.36
CA ASP A 106 -18.09 -23.19 8.43
C ASP A 106 -17.72 -21.83 7.84
N LEU A 107 -18.76 -21.07 7.51
CA LEU A 107 -18.59 -19.73 6.95
C LEU A 107 -17.81 -18.80 7.89
N LYS A 108 -18.11 -18.84 9.20
CA LYS A 108 -17.51 -17.89 10.14
C LYS A 108 -16.03 -18.19 10.35
N GLY A 109 -15.68 -19.46 10.60
CA GLY A 109 -14.28 -19.88 10.76
C GLY A 109 -13.49 -19.65 9.48
N THR A 110 -14.05 -19.98 8.32
CA THR A 110 -13.38 -19.77 7.02
C THR A 110 -13.17 -18.29 6.70
N LEU A 111 -14.11 -17.39 7.05
CA LEU A 111 -13.91 -15.96 6.89
C LEU A 111 -12.82 -15.42 7.81
N THR A 112 -12.71 -15.93 9.04
CA THR A 112 -11.62 -15.56 9.96
C THR A 112 -10.28 -15.92 9.36
N THR A 113 -10.11 -17.16 8.86
CA THR A 113 -8.84 -17.60 8.25
C THR A 113 -8.52 -16.85 6.96
N ILE A 114 -9.52 -16.52 6.13
CA ILE A 114 -9.34 -15.65 4.97
C ILE A 114 -8.85 -14.26 5.38
N CYS A 115 -9.48 -13.62 6.39
CA CYS A 115 -9.06 -12.30 6.87
C CYS A 115 -7.62 -12.33 7.42
N GLU A 116 -7.27 -13.35 8.20
CA GLU A 116 -5.90 -13.56 8.70
C GLU A 116 -4.91 -13.72 7.53
N ARG A 117 -5.26 -14.52 6.51
CA ARG A 117 -4.43 -14.70 5.32
C ARG A 117 -4.24 -13.40 4.54
N ILE A 118 -5.30 -12.62 4.35
CA ILE A 118 -5.19 -11.30 3.70
C ILE A 118 -4.28 -10.37 4.50
N GLY A 119 -4.40 -10.36 5.83
CA GLY A 119 -3.53 -9.57 6.71
C GLY A 119 -2.05 -9.96 6.55
N LEU A 120 -1.73 -11.25 6.59
CA LEU A 120 -0.37 -11.74 6.37
C LEU A 120 0.18 -11.38 4.98
N VAL A 121 -0.65 -11.49 3.94
CA VAL A 121 -0.26 -11.09 2.59
C VAL A 121 -0.03 -9.59 2.52
N HIS A 122 -0.90 -8.77 3.11
CA HIS A 122 -0.75 -7.32 3.17
C HIS A 122 0.58 -6.93 3.82
N GLU A 123 0.88 -7.49 4.99
CA GLU A 123 2.14 -7.26 5.70
C GLU A 123 3.36 -7.65 4.86
N ALA A 124 3.27 -8.74 4.08
CA ALA A 124 4.39 -9.21 3.28
C ALA A 124 4.65 -8.35 2.03
N ILE A 125 3.59 -7.88 1.34
CA ILE A 125 3.72 -7.33 -0.04
C ILE A 125 3.28 -5.87 -0.20
N ILE A 126 2.44 -5.35 0.70
CA ILE A 126 1.91 -3.98 0.64
C ILE A 126 2.48 -3.10 1.76
N ALA A 127 2.45 -3.56 3.02
CA ALA A 127 2.88 -2.75 4.16
C ALA A 127 4.27 -2.11 3.98
N PRO A 128 5.31 -2.81 3.45
CA PRO A 128 6.63 -2.24 3.26
C PRO A 128 6.66 -1.05 2.27
N VAL A 129 5.71 -1.00 1.34
CA VAL A 129 5.62 0.06 0.32
C VAL A 129 4.46 1.03 0.58
N TRP A 130 3.64 0.77 1.61
CA TRP A 130 2.39 1.49 1.86
C TRP A 130 2.57 3.00 2.03
N PRO A 131 3.54 3.52 2.81
CA PRO A 131 3.68 4.98 2.97
C PRO A 131 3.90 5.73 1.65
N ARG A 132 4.66 5.12 0.72
CA ARG A 132 4.90 5.69 -0.61
C ARG A 132 3.68 5.52 -1.51
N LEU A 133 3.09 4.32 -1.51
CA LEU A 133 1.92 3.97 -2.31
C LEU A 133 0.73 4.86 -1.92
N GLU A 134 0.40 4.94 -0.64
CA GLU A 134 -0.66 5.79 -0.12
C GLU A 134 -0.48 7.25 -0.53
N GLY A 135 0.74 7.79 -0.45
CA GLY A 135 1.02 9.16 -0.92
C GLY A 135 0.66 9.37 -2.40
N VAL A 136 0.95 8.40 -3.27
CA VAL A 136 0.54 8.45 -4.69
C VAL A 136 -0.98 8.37 -4.84
N LEU A 137 -1.63 7.46 -4.11
CA LEU A 137 -3.08 7.29 -4.18
C LEU A 137 -3.82 8.54 -3.68
N GLN A 138 -3.38 9.12 -2.57
CA GLN A 138 -3.93 10.38 -2.04
C GLN A 138 -3.68 11.55 -2.99
N GLY A 139 -2.48 11.64 -3.58
CA GLY A 139 -2.17 12.65 -4.59
C GLY A 139 -3.10 12.57 -5.82
N ASP A 140 -3.46 11.35 -6.25
CA ASP A 140 -4.49 11.18 -7.27
C ASP A 140 -5.86 11.70 -6.80
N VAL A 141 -6.30 11.34 -5.59
CA VAL A 141 -7.57 11.82 -5.00
C VAL A 141 -7.61 13.35 -4.95
N GLU A 142 -6.55 14.01 -4.49
CA GLU A 142 -6.48 15.47 -4.42
C GLU A 142 -6.58 16.12 -5.80
N ARG A 143 -5.86 15.57 -6.77
CA ARG A 143 -5.87 16.03 -8.15
C ARG A 143 -7.25 15.87 -8.79
N ARG A 144 -7.89 14.71 -8.61
CA ARG A 144 -9.25 14.47 -9.10
C ARG A 144 -10.29 15.30 -8.36
N GLY A 145 -10.08 15.55 -7.07
CA GLY A 145 -10.90 16.45 -6.26
C GLY A 145 -10.86 17.90 -6.75
N ARG A 146 -9.69 18.39 -7.13
CA ARG A 146 -9.56 19.72 -7.78
C ARG A 146 -10.29 19.75 -9.13
N ARG A 147 -10.06 18.72 -9.95
CA ARG A 147 -10.71 18.58 -11.26
C ARG A 147 -12.23 18.51 -11.16
N MET A 148 -12.76 17.87 -10.10
CA MET A 148 -14.18 17.82 -9.77
C MET A 148 -14.77 19.22 -9.58
N VAL A 149 -14.05 20.10 -8.89
CA VAL A 149 -14.48 21.49 -8.63
C VAL A 149 -14.41 22.32 -9.91
N GLU A 150 -13.35 22.15 -10.70
CA GLU A 150 -13.11 22.95 -11.91
C GLU A 150 -13.99 22.54 -13.11
N ALA A 151 -14.25 21.25 -13.28
CA ALA A 151 -14.85 20.69 -14.49
C ALA A 151 -16.05 19.74 -14.23
N GLY A 152 -16.41 19.51 -12.96
CA GLY A 152 -17.52 18.64 -12.59
C GLY A 152 -17.19 17.15 -12.60
N GLY A 153 -18.11 16.34 -12.08
CA GLY A 153 -17.88 14.89 -11.89
C GLY A 153 -17.86 14.07 -13.17
N GLN A 154 -18.64 14.46 -14.17
CA GLN A 154 -18.63 13.79 -15.48
C GLN A 154 -17.25 13.89 -16.14
N ALA A 155 -16.59 15.06 -16.08
CA ALA A 155 -15.24 15.24 -16.61
C ALA A 155 -14.23 14.34 -15.88
N VAL A 156 -14.29 14.29 -14.56
CA VAL A 156 -13.43 13.40 -13.75
C VAL A 156 -13.61 11.94 -14.16
N LEU A 157 -14.86 11.48 -14.28
CA LEU A 157 -15.20 10.08 -14.62
C LEU A 157 -14.71 9.71 -16.03
N ALA A 158 -14.85 10.61 -17.00
CA ALA A 158 -14.39 10.41 -18.38
C ALA A 158 -12.85 10.34 -18.48
N GLU A 159 -12.13 10.96 -17.55
CA GLU A 159 -10.67 10.97 -17.53
C GLU A 159 -10.06 9.81 -16.71
N LEU A 160 -10.87 8.92 -16.11
CA LEU A 160 -10.35 7.83 -15.27
C LEU A 160 -9.63 6.76 -16.09
N HIS A 161 -10.24 6.32 -17.20
CA HIS A 161 -9.70 5.27 -18.05
C HIS A 161 -10.44 5.20 -19.40
N PRO A 162 -9.78 4.85 -20.52
CA PRO A 162 -10.43 4.76 -21.85
C PRO A 162 -11.60 3.77 -21.94
N ASP A 163 -11.56 2.67 -21.16
CA ASP A 163 -12.65 1.68 -21.11
C ASP A 163 -13.82 2.08 -20.20
N VAL A 164 -13.78 3.26 -19.59
CA VAL A 164 -14.82 3.76 -18.69
C VAL A 164 -15.62 4.83 -19.40
N ALA A 165 -16.93 4.64 -19.47
CA ALA A 165 -17.87 5.68 -19.85
C ALA A 165 -18.93 5.83 -18.75
N TYR A 166 -19.43 7.04 -18.61
CA TYR A 166 -20.45 7.37 -17.62
C TYR A 166 -21.55 8.19 -18.28
N ASP A 167 -22.79 7.82 -18.01
CA ASP A 167 -23.94 8.71 -18.07
C ASP A 167 -24.58 8.77 -16.69
N ASP A 168 -25.35 9.81 -16.41
CA ASP A 168 -25.85 10.10 -15.05
C ASP A 168 -26.56 8.95 -14.33
N GLN A 169 -26.96 7.92 -15.07
CA GLN A 169 -27.65 6.74 -14.54
C GLN A 169 -26.80 5.46 -14.58
N ASN A 170 -25.71 5.40 -15.34
CA ASN A 170 -24.98 4.17 -15.62
C ASN A 170 -23.47 4.39 -15.71
N VAL A 171 -22.72 3.43 -15.17
CA VAL A 171 -21.29 3.26 -15.46
C VAL A 171 -21.17 2.15 -16.50
N THR A 172 -20.40 2.40 -17.55
CA THR A 172 -20.03 1.38 -18.54
C THR A 172 -18.54 1.09 -18.41
N VAL A 173 -18.19 -0.17 -18.18
CA VAL A 173 -16.80 -0.65 -18.14
C VAL A 173 -16.65 -1.76 -19.17
N ARG A 174 -15.72 -1.63 -20.12
CA ARG A 174 -15.45 -2.68 -21.13
C ARG A 174 -16.71 -3.18 -21.84
N ARG A 175 -17.59 -2.24 -22.24
CA ARG A 175 -18.90 -2.49 -22.87
C ARG A 175 -19.98 -3.11 -21.97
N GLN A 176 -19.67 -3.44 -20.72
CA GLN A 176 -20.67 -3.85 -19.74
C GLN A 176 -21.25 -2.62 -19.07
N ARG A 177 -22.56 -2.40 -19.24
CA ARG A 177 -23.31 -1.29 -18.67
C ARG A 177 -23.96 -1.73 -17.35
N THR A 178 -23.70 -0.98 -16.29
CA THR A 178 -24.26 -1.21 -14.95
C THR A 178 -25.00 0.04 -14.48
N ALA A 179 -26.28 -0.12 -14.16
CA ALA A 179 -27.12 0.96 -13.65
C ALA A 179 -26.69 1.34 -12.23
N ILE A 180 -26.42 2.62 -11.97
CA ILE A 180 -26.05 3.10 -10.64
C ILE A 180 -27.26 3.00 -9.71
N GLY A 181 -28.42 3.45 -10.19
CA GLY A 181 -29.66 3.46 -9.40
C GLY A 181 -29.53 4.37 -8.18
N GLN A 182 -29.99 3.90 -7.03
CA GLN A 182 -29.93 4.64 -5.75
C GLN A 182 -28.60 4.45 -5.00
N ARG A 183 -27.62 3.82 -5.64
CA ARG A 183 -26.32 3.47 -5.04
C ARG A 183 -25.35 4.66 -5.12
N ASP A 184 -24.43 4.71 -4.17
CA ASP A 184 -23.26 5.58 -4.26
C ASP A 184 -22.28 5.04 -5.30
N LEU A 185 -21.55 5.95 -5.98
CA LEU A 185 -20.40 5.60 -6.79
C LEU A 185 -19.13 6.01 -6.05
N VAL A 186 -18.30 5.02 -5.72
CA VAL A 186 -17.02 5.21 -5.02
C VAL A 186 -15.89 5.04 -6.03
N LEU A 187 -15.00 6.02 -6.08
CA LEU A 187 -13.80 6.00 -6.91
C LEU A 187 -12.62 5.55 -6.06
N VAL A 188 -11.96 4.48 -6.47
CA VAL A 188 -10.84 3.84 -5.75
C VAL A 188 -9.59 3.87 -6.63
N PRO A 189 -8.69 4.86 -6.47
CA PRO A 189 -7.42 4.83 -7.17
C PRO A 189 -6.60 3.61 -6.74
N SER A 190 -5.85 3.04 -7.67
CA SER A 190 -5.05 1.84 -7.44
C SER A 190 -3.78 1.81 -8.26
N ALA A 191 -2.67 1.38 -7.67
CA ALA A 191 -1.43 1.19 -8.41
C ALA A 191 -1.42 -0.15 -9.16
N PHE A 192 -2.07 -1.18 -8.60
CA PHE A 192 -2.04 -2.55 -9.13
C PHE A 192 -3.22 -2.91 -10.05
N THR A 193 -4.06 -1.93 -10.40
CA THR A 193 -5.20 -2.16 -11.32
C THR A 193 -4.82 -1.93 -12.79
N TRP A 194 -3.73 -1.21 -13.10
CA TRP A 194 -3.25 -1.00 -14.48
C TRP A 194 -2.85 -2.33 -15.14
N PRO A 195 -3.10 -2.55 -16.45
CA PRO A 195 -3.68 -1.63 -17.43
C PRO A 195 -5.20 -1.62 -17.49
N ASP A 196 -5.86 -2.20 -16.50
CA ASP A 196 -7.29 -2.44 -16.49
C ASP A 196 -8.02 -1.42 -15.61
N VAL A 197 -9.35 -1.62 -15.51
CA VAL A 197 -10.23 -1.03 -14.50
C VAL A 197 -11.10 -2.15 -13.93
N TYR A 198 -11.49 -2.03 -12.67
CA TYR A 198 -12.34 -3.03 -12.02
C TYR A 198 -13.58 -2.39 -11.39
N LEU A 199 -14.75 -2.85 -11.79
CA LEU A 199 -16.02 -2.42 -11.19
C LEU A 199 -16.47 -3.42 -10.13
N ARG A 200 -16.56 -2.95 -8.88
CA ARG A 200 -17.21 -3.68 -7.79
C ARG A 200 -18.71 -3.40 -7.84
N ASP A 201 -19.44 -4.36 -8.41
CA ASP A 201 -20.89 -4.28 -8.49
C ASP A 201 -21.52 -4.86 -7.21
N SER A 202 -21.66 -4.02 -6.18
CA SER A 202 -22.33 -4.41 -4.93
C SER A 202 -23.77 -3.87 -4.90
N PRO A 203 -24.74 -4.63 -4.35
CA PRO A 203 -26.12 -4.16 -4.16
C PRO A 203 -26.24 -2.84 -3.36
N VAL A 204 -25.26 -2.54 -2.49
CA VAL A 204 -25.30 -1.35 -1.63
C VAL A 204 -24.60 -0.14 -2.27
N ARG A 205 -23.52 -0.37 -3.04
CA ARG A 205 -22.74 0.69 -3.70
C ARG A 205 -21.94 0.15 -4.88
N LEU A 206 -21.64 1.02 -5.84
CA LEU A 206 -20.67 0.74 -6.88
C LEU A 206 -19.30 1.27 -6.46
N ALA A 207 -18.24 0.52 -6.75
CA ALA A 207 -16.87 1.00 -6.62
C ALA A 207 -16.12 0.82 -7.92
N LEU A 208 -15.65 1.91 -8.52
CA LEU A 208 -14.80 1.88 -9.69
C LEU A 208 -13.35 1.98 -9.24
N CYS A 209 -12.62 0.86 -9.36
CA CYS A 209 -11.20 0.80 -9.10
C CYS A 209 -10.47 1.14 -10.39
N TYR A 210 -9.61 2.15 -10.35
CA TYR A 210 -8.98 2.70 -11.55
C TYR A 210 -7.48 2.93 -11.34
N PRO A 211 -6.67 2.92 -12.42
CA PRO A 211 -5.25 3.21 -12.33
C PRO A 211 -5.00 4.62 -11.76
N ALA A 212 -4.37 4.69 -10.60
CA ALA A 212 -3.97 5.95 -10.00
C ALA A 212 -2.95 6.64 -10.91
N HIS A 213 -2.95 7.96 -11.00
CA HIS A 213 -1.87 8.63 -11.72
C HIS A 213 -0.58 8.71 -10.92
N GLY A 214 0.55 8.71 -11.62
CA GLY A 214 1.87 8.80 -11.00
C GLY A 214 2.38 7.49 -10.40
N PHE A 215 1.60 6.40 -10.47
CA PHE A 215 2.03 5.09 -9.95
C PHE A 215 3.20 4.47 -10.72
N GLY A 216 3.40 4.84 -12.00
CA GLY A 216 4.42 4.23 -12.85
C GLY A 216 5.86 4.39 -12.35
N SER A 217 6.15 5.46 -11.59
CA SER A 217 7.47 5.68 -11.00
C SER A 217 7.63 5.03 -9.61
N LEU A 218 6.60 4.38 -9.05
CA LEU A 218 6.64 3.78 -7.70
C LEU A 218 7.75 2.76 -7.54
N TRP A 219 8.08 2.03 -8.61
CA TRP A 219 9.07 0.94 -8.58
C TRP A 219 10.40 1.35 -9.21
N GLU A 220 10.50 2.61 -9.64
CA GLU A 220 11.77 3.15 -10.07
C GLU A 220 12.63 3.41 -8.82
N PRO A 221 13.87 2.88 -8.80
CA PRO A 221 14.86 3.35 -7.85
C PRO A 221 14.90 4.87 -7.96
N SER A 222 14.73 5.55 -6.83
CA SER A 222 15.31 6.89 -6.73
C SER A 222 16.78 6.72 -7.12
N ALA A 223 17.27 7.50 -8.09
CA ALA A 223 18.65 7.39 -8.56
C ALA A 223 19.55 7.23 -7.33
N ALA A 224 20.29 6.12 -7.26
CA ALA A 224 21.02 5.71 -6.07
C ALA A 224 21.65 6.96 -5.46
N PRO A 225 21.46 7.23 -4.14
CA PRO A 225 22.00 8.43 -3.54
C PRO A 225 23.46 8.53 -3.98
N THR A 226 23.80 9.54 -4.80
CA THR A 226 25.21 9.79 -5.11
C THR A 226 25.91 9.78 -3.76
N GLY A 227 27.10 9.19 -3.59
CA GLY A 227 27.70 9.01 -2.26
C GLY A 227 27.80 10.30 -1.41
N ASN A 228 27.62 11.47 -2.04
CA ASN A 228 27.58 12.79 -1.44
C ASN A 228 26.15 13.38 -1.22
N ALA A 229 25.06 12.69 -1.55
CA ALA A 229 23.69 13.24 -1.49
C ALA A 229 23.28 13.55 -0.04
N LEU A 230 23.52 12.61 0.88
CA LEU A 230 23.29 12.84 2.30
C LEU A 230 24.19 13.97 2.83
N ALA A 231 25.45 13.99 2.42
CA ALA A 231 26.38 15.05 2.80
C ALA A 231 25.98 16.43 2.22
N ARG A 232 25.31 16.51 1.08
CA ARG A 232 24.71 17.76 0.56
C ARG A 232 23.48 18.20 1.35
N LEU A 233 22.70 17.25 1.88
CA LEU A 233 21.48 17.54 2.66
C LEU A 233 21.80 17.96 4.10
N VAL A 234 22.61 17.16 4.80
CA VAL A 234 22.90 17.35 6.23
C VAL A 234 24.33 17.84 6.49
N GLY A 235 25.16 18.02 5.48
CA GLY A 235 26.58 18.36 5.64
C GLY A 235 27.45 17.12 5.86
N ALA A 236 28.69 17.18 5.35
CA ALA A 236 29.62 16.04 5.30
C ALA A 236 29.86 15.37 6.66
N THR A 237 30.08 16.14 7.73
CA THR A 237 30.38 15.59 9.06
C THR A 237 29.19 14.86 9.68
N ARG A 238 27.96 15.39 9.52
CA ARG A 238 26.74 14.73 10.02
C ARG A 238 26.41 13.48 9.22
N ALA A 239 26.64 13.49 7.91
CA ALA A 239 26.47 12.32 7.05
C ALA A 239 27.44 11.18 7.45
N ARG A 240 28.72 11.50 7.64
CA ARG A 240 29.72 10.53 8.14
C ARG A 240 29.37 10.01 9.53
N LEU A 241 28.95 10.88 10.44
CA LEU A 241 28.52 10.47 11.78
C LEU A 241 27.36 9.46 11.73
N LEU A 242 26.35 9.69 10.89
CA LEU A 242 25.21 8.78 10.72
C LEU A 242 25.62 7.39 10.21
N HIS A 243 26.67 7.31 9.38
CA HIS A 243 27.23 6.03 8.91
C HIS A 243 28.08 5.34 10.00
N GLU A 244 28.79 6.09 10.84
CA GLU A 244 29.68 5.54 11.87
C GLU A 244 28.96 5.05 13.14
N ILE A 245 27.80 5.61 13.47
CA ILE A 245 26.98 5.24 14.64
C ILE A 245 26.02 4.07 14.39
N GLU A 246 26.24 3.30 13.33
CA GLU A 246 25.58 2.01 13.11
C GLU A 246 25.86 1.03 14.26
N ARG A 247 26.98 1.23 14.98
CA ARG A 247 27.34 0.54 16.22
C ARG A 247 27.40 1.53 17.37
N PRO A 248 26.99 1.15 18.60
CA PRO A 248 27.16 1.99 19.79
C PRO A 248 28.61 2.44 19.90
N SER A 249 28.80 3.76 19.96
CA SER A 249 30.14 4.37 19.93
C SER A 249 30.23 5.54 20.90
N THR A 250 31.34 5.68 21.61
CA THR A 250 31.57 6.87 22.43
C THR A 250 31.91 8.08 21.56
N VAL A 251 31.71 9.30 22.10
CA VAL A 251 32.06 10.54 21.39
C VAL A 251 33.55 10.59 21.03
N SER A 252 34.42 10.07 21.91
CA SER A 252 35.86 10.02 21.70
C SER A 252 36.25 9.06 20.58
N GLU A 253 35.61 7.89 20.48
CA GLU A 253 35.83 6.95 19.39
C GLU A 253 35.40 7.53 18.04
N LEU A 254 34.26 8.22 18.00
CA LEU A 254 33.76 8.88 16.80
C LEU A 254 34.69 10.03 16.38
N ALA A 255 35.19 10.81 17.33
CA ALA A 255 36.18 11.86 17.08
C ALA A 255 37.46 11.29 16.45
N GLY A 256 37.97 10.18 17.00
CA GLY A 256 39.13 9.47 16.47
C GLY A 256 38.93 8.96 15.04
N ARG A 257 37.79 8.30 14.75
CA ARG A 257 37.46 7.78 13.42
C ARG A 257 37.24 8.88 12.38
N LEU A 258 36.68 10.02 12.79
CA LEU A 258 36.33 11.11 11.89
C LEU A 258 37.47 12.09 11.64
N GLY A 259 38.50 12.09 12.50
CA GLY A 259 39.61 13.04 12.46
C GLY A 259 39.20 14.45 12.89
N VAL A 260 38.25 14.57 13.83
CA VAL A 260 37.74 15.86 14.33
C VAL A 260 37.74 15.90 15.86
N THR A 261 37.49 17.07 16.45
CA THR A 261 37.53 17.22 17.92
C THR A 261 36.30 16.59 18.60
N VAL A 262 36.47 16.13 19.84
CA VAL A 262 35.37 15.63 20.69
C VAL A 262 34.26 16.68 20.86
N GLY A 263 34.62 17.96 20.96
CA GLY A 263 33.66 19.06 21.02
C GLY A 263 32.82 19.20 19.74
N ALA A 264 33.46 19.12 18.57
CA ALA A 264 32.76 19.17 17.28
C ALA A 264 31.82 17.96 17.11
N VAL A 265 32.26 16.76 17.47
CA VAL A 265 31.41 15.56 17.47
C VAL A 265 30.23 15.71 18.44
N SER A 266 30.48 16.21 19.66
CA SER A 266 29.42 16.43 20.65
C SER A 266 28.35 17.39 20.14
N GLN A 267 28.78 18.48 19.49
CA GLN A 267 27.88 19.47 18.88
C GLN A 267 27.03 18.84 17.77
N HIS A 268 27.66 18.12 16.83
CA HIS A 268 26.93 17.46 15.75
C HIS A 268 25.97 16.37 16.26
N LEU A 269 26.39 15.56 17.22
CA LEU A 269 25.52 14.57 17.87
C LEU A 269 24.36 15.24 18.63
N GLY A 270 24.57 16.43 19.21
CA GLY A 270 23.49 17.22 19.80
C GLY A 270 22.41 17.57 18.79
N VAL A 271 22.80 18.04 17.61
CA VAL A 271 21.86 18.34 16.51
C VAL A 271 21.16 17.07 16.01
N LEU A 272 21.90 15.97 15.83
CA LEU A 272 21.32 14.70 15.38
C LEU A 272 20.31 14.13 16.40
N ARG A 273 20.59 14.25 17.71
CA ARG A 273 19.64 13.89 18.78
C ARG A 273 18.40 14.78 18.77
N ALA A 274 18.58 16.09 18.63
CA ALA A 274 17.47 17.03 18.54
C ALA A 274 16.56 16.77 17.32
N ALA A 275 17.14 16.26 16.23
CA ALA A 275 16.42 15.83 15.02
C ALA A 275 15.86 14.40 15.10
N GLY A 276 16.03 13.69 16.23
CA GLY A 276 15.54 12.30 16.40
C GLY A 276 16.32 11.25 15.61
N LEU A 277 17.52 11.57 15.09
CA LEU A 277 18.34 10.68 14.26
C LEU A 277 19.36 9.86 15.07
N ALA A 278 19.59 10.24 16.32
CA ALA A 278 20.48 9.54 17.23
C ALA A 278 19.93 9.59 18.65
N VAL A 279 20.37 8.66 19.49
CA VAL A 279 20.10 8.62 20.94
C VAL A 279 21.40 8.36 21.70
N SER A 280 21.41 8.71 22.98
CA SER A 280 22.49 8.38 23.89
C SER A 280 22.03 7.33 24.88
N ARG A 281 22.88 6.32 25.14
CA ARG A 281 22.67 5.29 26.15
C ARG A 281 23.89 5.25 27.05
N ARG A 282 23.68 5.08 28.36
CA ARG A 282 24.77 4.84 29.30
C ARG A 282 25.08 3.35 29.33
N GLU A 283 26.34 2.99 29.10
CA GLU A 283 26.84 1.62 29.20
C GLU A 283 27.98 1.60 30.22
N GLY A 284 27.68 1.09 31.42
CA GLY A 284 28.59 1.15 32.56
C GLY A 284 28.97 2.58 32.93
N ARG A 285 30.27 2.91 32.77
CA ARG A 285 30.82 4.24 33.09
C ARG A 285 30.81 5.21 31.91
N GLU A 286 30.44 4.74 30.71
CA GLU A 286 30.53 5.52 29.48
C GLU A 286 29.14 5.86 28.90
N VAL A 287 29.09 6.89 28.07
CA VAL A 287 27.90 7.26 27.30
C VAL A 287 28.18 7.01 25.83
N VAL A 288 27.46 6.06 25.25
CA VAL A 288 27.53 5.71 23.84
C VAL A 288 26.39 6.38 23.08
N SER A 289 26.66 6.73 21.82
CA SER A 289 25.65 7.22 20.87
C SER A 289 25.29 6.11 19.90
N LEU A 290 24.00 6.02 19.58
CA LEU A 290 23.43 5.04 18.65
C LEU A 290 22.54 5.76 17.62
N SER A 291 22.48 5.25 16.41
CA SER A 291 21.47 5.67 15.43
C SER A 291 20.08 5.19 15.85
N THR A 292 19.04 6.00 15.62
CA THR A 292 17.64 5.55 15.67
C THR A 292 17.27 4.85 14.36
N ASP A 293 16.10 4.21 14.30
CA ASP A 293 15.60 3.63 13.05
C ASP A 293 15.46 4.70 11.94
N LEU A 294 15.02 5.91 12.31
CA LEU A 294 14.98 7.06 11.41
C LEU A 294 16.39 7.48 10.95
N GLY A 295 17.37 7.47 11.85
CA GLY A 295 18.77 7.76 11.52
C GLY A 295 19.37 6.74 10.55
N GLN A 296 19.10 5.46 10.74
CA GLN A 296 19.53 4.39 9.83
C GLN A 296 18.84 4.48 8.48
N ALA A 297 17.54 4.74 8.47
CA ALA A 297 16.77 4.91 7.25
C ALA A 297 17.29 6.07 6.42
N LEU A 298 17.59 7.21 7.06
CA LEU A 298 18.18 8.37 6.42
C LEU A 298 19.60 8.11 5.91
N ALA A 299 20.42 7.36 6.67
CA ALA A 299 21.78 7.01 6.27
C ALA A 299 21.80 6.11 5.02
N ARG A 300 20.88 5.14 4.95
CA ARG A 300 20.77 4.18 3.85
C ARG A 300 19.95 4.69 2.67
N GLY A 301 19.12 5.71 2.87
CA GLY A 301 18.18 6.21 1.87
C GLY A 301 16.99 5.26 1.65
N GLU A 302 16.64 4.46 2.65
CA GLU A 302 15.63 3.39 2.59
C GLU A 302 14.80 3.40 3.87
N VAL A 303 13.48 3.28 3.78
CA VAL A 303 12.60 3.06 4.96
C VAL A 303 12.42 1.55 5.12
N ARG A 304 12.77 1.02 6.30
CA ARG A 304 12.51 -0.39 6.65
C ARG A 304 11.08 -0.59 7.13
#